data_AF-A0A9D8WQJ1-F1
#
_entry.id   AF-A0A9D8WQJ1-F1
#
_cell.length_a   1.000
_cell.length_b   1.000
_cell.length_c   1.000
_cell.angle_alpha   90.00
_cell.angle_beta   90.00
_cell.angle_gamma   90.00
#
_symmetry.space_group_name_H-M   'P 1'
#
loop_
_entity.id
_entity.type
_entity.pdbx_description
1 polymer ?
#
loop_
_entity_poly.entity_id
_entity_poly.type
_entity_poly.pdbx_seq_one_letter_code
_entity_poly.pdbx_strand_id
1 'polypeptide(L)'
;MNFFNQLMASLTSISTSNLDTIVGAVQNVMYALFGLLTVGAVILSIVLAYKFFTADSEDKRKNAKKQLIYALIGVIVLIVMLAFAPQIVTLIKDAAKGN
;
A
#
# COMPACT_ATOMS: atom_id res chain seq x y z
N MET A 1 27.73 20.22 28.59
CA MET A 1 26.31 19.86 28.39
C MET A 1 25.80 19.24 29.67
N ASN A 2 24.95 19.96 30.41
CA ASN A 2 24.50 19.53 31.74
C ASN A 2 23.68 18.25 31.66
N PHE A 3 23.74 17.42 32.69
CA PHE A 3 23.03 16.13 32.82
C PHE A 3 21.56 16.22 32.39
N PHE A 4 20.89 17.31 32.74
CA PHE A 4 19.52 17.58 32.32
C PHE A 4 19.33 17.58 30.78
N ASN A 5 20.27 18.17 30.03
CA ASN A 5 20.22 18.18 28.57
C ASN A 5 20.44 16.77 28.00
N GLN A 6 21.29 15.96 28.65
CA GLN A 6 21.52 14.57 28.25
C GLN A 6 20.31 13.68 28.56
N LEU A 7 19.65 13.92 29.71
CA LEU A 7 18.41 13.23 30.10
C LEU A 7 17.29 13.51 29.09
N MET A 8 17.07 14.77 28.74
CA MET A 8 16.03 15.15 27.77
C MET A 8 16.31 14.60 26.37
N ALA A 9 17.58 14.57 25.93
CA ALA A 9 17.97 13.92 24.68
C ALA A 9 17.72 12.40 24.70
N SER A 10 17.97 11.73 25.83
CA SER A 10 17.71 10.30 25.97
C SER A 10 16.21 9.97 25.93
N LEU A 11 15.36 10.76 26.62
CA LEU A 11 13.90 10.57 26.63
C LEU A 11 13.26 10.77 25.25
N THR A 12 13.71 11.79 24.52
CA THR A 12 13.24 12.05 23.14
C THR A 12 13.67 10.94 22.18
N SER A 13 14.89 10.41 22.32
CA SER A 13 15.37 9.29 21.50
C SER A 13 14.57 7.99 21.70
N ILE A 14 14.16 7.71 22.95
CA ILE A 14 13.35 6.54 23.31
C ILE A 14 11.92 6.64 22.71
N SER A 15 11.36 7.85 22.68
CA SER A 15 10.05 8.07 22.06
C SER A 15 10.07 7.82 20.55
N THR A 16 11.11 8.32 19.86
CA THR A 16 11.25 8.16 18.41
C THR A 16 11.52 6.73 17.95
N SER A 17 12.27 5.93 18.74
CA SER A 17 12.60 4.55 18.36
C SER A 17 11.38 3.61 18.34
N ASN A 18 10.43 3.81 19.26
CA ASN A 18 9.20 3.04 19.31
C ASN A 18 8.28 3.38 18.12
N LEU A 19 8.21 4.67 17.76
CA LEU A 19 7.44 5.14 16.61
C LEU A 19 8.00 4.59 15.30
N ASP A 20 9.33 4.59 15.12
CA ASP A 20 9.95 4.03 13.92
C ASP A 20 9.71 2.51 13.79
N THR A 21 9.70 1.80 14.92
CA THR A 21 9.38 0.36 14.96
C THR A 21 7.93 0.09 14.53
N ILE A 22 6.96 0.84 15.08
CA ILE A 22 5.54 0.70 14.73
C ILE A 22 5.30 1.08 13.26
N VAL A 23 5.88 2.19 12.80
CA VAL A 23 5.78 2.62 11.40
C VAL A 23 6.36 1.56 10.47
N GLY A 24 7.53 1.00 10.79
CA GLY A 24 8.14 -0.07 10.01
C GLY A 24 7.26 -1.33 9.95
N ALA A 25 6.64 -1.72 11.07
CA ALA A 25 5.71 -2.85 11.10
C ALA A 25 4.47 -2.60 10.21
N VAL A 26 3.88 -1.41 10.28
CA VAL A 26 2.74 -1.02 9.43
C VAL A 26 3.12 -1.03 7.96
N GLN A 27 4.28 -0.48 7.60
CA GLN A 27 4.78 -0.51 6.22
C GLN A 27 4.96 -1.93 5.69
N ASN A 28 5.54 -2.82 6.50
CA ASN A 28 5.75 -4.21 6.11
C ASN A 28 4.42 -4.95 5.87
N VAL A 29 3.43 -4.77 6.76
CA VAL A 29 2.08 -5.35 6.57
C VAL A 29 1.43 -4.81 5.32
N MET A 30 1.51 -3.51 5.10
CA MET A 30 0.94 -2.85 3.93
C MET A 30 1.57 -3.37 2.63
N TYR A 31 2.90 -3.46 2.54
CA TYR A 31 3.57 -4.03 1.38
C TYR A 31 3.25 -5.51 1.15
N ALA A 32 3.11 -6.30 2.22
CA ALA A 32 2.68 -7.70 2.11
C ALA A 32 1.25 -7.81 1.52
N LEU A 33 0.31 -7.00 2.00
CA LEU A 33 -1.05 -6.94 1.46
C LEU A 33 -1.06 -6.51 -0.01
N PHE A 34 -0.27 -5.49 -0.37
CA PHE A 34 -0.14 -5.07 -1.77
C PHE A 34 0.45 -6.15 -2.66
N GLY A 35 1.47 -6.87 -2.19
CA GLY A 35 2.04 -8.00 -2.92
C GLY A 35 0.98 -9.07 -3.22
N LEU A 36 0.18 -9.44 -2.21
CA LEU A 36 -0.90 -10.41 -2.37
C LEU A 36 -1.96 -9.96 -3.37
N LEU A 37 -2.42 -8.70 -3.26
CA LEU A 37 -3.42 -8.13 -4.17
C LEU A 37 -2.91 -8.05 -5.60
N THR A 38 -1.64 -7.70 -5.79
CA THR A 38 -1.01 -7.61 -7.12
C THR A 38 -0.96 -8.97 -7.79
N VAL A 39 -0.55 -10.02 -7.06
CA VAL A 39 -0.57 -11.39 -7.59
C VAL A 39 -1.98 -11.82 -7.99
N GLY A 40 -2.97 -11.56 -7.13
CA GLY A 40 -4.38 -11.83 -7.44
C GLY A 40 -4.87 -11.10 -8.68
N ALA A 41 -4.53 -9.81 -8.82
CA ALA A 41 -4.88 -9.01 -9.99
C ALA A 41 -4.28 -9.58 -11.28
N VAL A 42 -3.01 -9.97 -11.28
CA VAL A 42 -2.35 -10.59 -12.44
C VAL A 42 -3.04 -11.90 -12.85
N ILE A 43 -3.32 -12.78 -11.88
CA ILE A 43 -4.00 -14.05 -12.15
C ILE A 43 -5.39 -13.81 -12.74
N LEU A 44 -6.18 -12.91 -12.14
CA LEU A 44 -7.50 -12.56 -12.64
C LEU A 44 -7.43 -11.97 -14.06
N SER A 45 -6.47 -11.08 -14.32
CA SER A 45 -6.27 -10.51 -15.65
C SER A 45 -5.97 -11.58 -16.70
N ILE A 46 -5.13 -12.58 -16.38
CA ILE A 46 -4.84 -13.70 -17.29
C ILE A 46 -6.10 -14.53 -17.56
N VAL A 47 -6.84 -14.89 -16.52
CA VAL A 47 -8.09 -15.68 -16.66
C VAL A 47 -9.11 -14.93 -17.51
N LEU A 48 -9.26 -13.62 -17.30
CA LEU A 48 -10.19 -12.79 -18.06
C LEU A 48 -9.73 -12.60 -19.51
N ALA A 49 -8.42 -12.46 -19.75
CA ALA A 49 -7.86 -12.41 -21.09
C ALA A 49 -8.12 -13.73 -21.83
N TYR A 50 -7.89 -14.87 -21.19
CA TYR A 50 -8.22 -16.18 -21.76
C TYR A 50 -9.71 -16.28 -22.12
N LYS A 51 -10.61 -15.95 -21.18
CA LYS A 51 -12.06 -15.92 -21.42
C LYS A 51 -12.46 -14.98 -22.56
N PHE A 52 -11.73 -13.88 -22.75
CA PHE A 52 -11.96 -12.97 -23.86
C PHE A 52 -11.59 -13.59 -25.21
N PHE A 53 -10.45 -14.27 -25.30
CA PHE A 53 -10.00 -14.92 -26.53
C PHE A 53 -10.84 -16.14 -26.91
N THR A 54 -11.30 -16.92 -25.92
CA THR A 54 -12.12 -18.13 -26.16
C THR A 54 -13.63 -17.84 -26.17
N ALA A 55 -14.06 -16.58 -26.25
CA ALA A 55 -15.47 -16.24 -26.21
C ALA A 55 -16.14 -16.40 -27.57
N ASP A 56 -17.09 -17.35 -27.63
CA ASP A 56 -17.85 -17.69 -28.85
C ASP A 56 -18.95 -16.68 -29.20
N SER A 57 -19.30 -15.77 -28.28
CA SER A 57 -20.30 -14.74 -28.51
C SER A 57 -19.80 -13.34 -28.17
N GLU A 58 -20.35 -12.33 -28.85
CA GLU A 58 -20.03 -10.92 -28.59
C GLU A 58 -20.35 -10.50 -27.14
N ASP A 59 -21.45 -11.02 -26.57
CA ASP A 59 -21.83 -10.72 -25.19
C ASP A 59 -20.79 -11.22 -24.19
N LYS A 60 -20.26 -12.43 -24.39
CA LYS A 60 -19.18 -12.98 -23.54
C LYS A 60 -17.92 -12.12 -23.64
N ARG A 61 -17.55 -11.67 -24.86
CA ARG A 61 -16.40 -10.76 -25.08
C ARG A 61 -16.61 -9.42 -24.40
N LYS A 62 -17.82 -8.84 -24.49
CA LYS A 62 -18.16 -7.55 -23.87
C LYS A 62 -18.09 -7.63 -22.36
N ASN A 63 -18.56 -8.73 -21.77
CA ASN A 63 -18.48 -8.95 -20.33
C ASN A 63 -17.02 -9.14 -19.86
N ALA A 64 -16.22 -9.93 -20.57
CA ALA A 64 -14.79 -10.10 -20.25
C ALA A 64 -14.02 -8.77 -20.35
N LYS A 65 -14.30 -7.93 -21.36
CA LYS A 65 -13.73 -6.58 -21.47
C LYS A 65 -14.09 -5.70 -20.27
N LYS A 66 -15.36 -5.67 -19.85
CA LYS A 66 -15.79 -4.89 -18.67
C LYS A 66 -15.06 -5.35 -17.40
N GLN A 67 -14.94 -6.66 -17.20
CA GLN A 67 -14.23 -7.21 -16.05
C GLN A 67 -12.73 -6.88 -16.08
N LEU A 68 -12.10 -6.90 -17.26
CA LEU A 68 -10.71 -6.45 -17.42
C LEU A 68 -10.55 -4.97 -17.08
N ILE A 69 -11.48 -4.11 -17.50
CA ILE A 69 -11.45 -2.68 -17.17
C ILE A 69 -11.57 -2.47 -15.65
N TYR A 70 -12.47 -3.19 -14.98
CA TYR A 70 -12.57 -3.10 -13.52
C TYR A 70 -11.34 -3.62 -12.79
N ALA A 71 -10.73 -4.71 -13.26
CA ALA A 71 -9.46 -5.19 -12.72
C ALA A 71 -8.35 -4.14 -12.88
N LEU A 72 -8.28 -3.48 -14.04
CA LEU A 72 -7.34 -2.40 -14.29
C LEU A 72 -7.56 -1.20 -13.37
N ILE A 73 -8.82 -0.77 -13.18
CA ILE A 73 -9.17 0.32 -12.26
C ILE A 73 -8.73 -0.04 -10.83
N GLY A 74 -8.96 -1.29 -10.39
CA GLY A 74 -8.50 -1.77 -9.09
C GLY A 74 -6.98 -1.63 -8.92
N VAL A 75 -6.20 -2.04 -9.94
CA VAL A 75 -4.74 -1.89 -9.92
C VAL A 75 -4.33 -0.41 -9.88
N ILE A 76 -4.98 0.46 -10.64
CA ILE A 76 -4.70 1.91 -10.63
C ILE A 76 -4.93 2.48 -9.24
N VAL A 77 -6.04 2.13 -8.58
CA VAL A 77 -6.34 2.58 -7.21
C VAL A 77 -5.26 2.12 -6.23
N LEU A 78 -4.76 0.89 -6.35
CA LEU A 78 -3.66 0.39 -5.50
C LEU A 78 -2.37 1.17 -5.73
N ILE A 79 -2.02 1.49 -6.98
CA ILE A 79 -0.84 2.30 -7.31
C ILE A 79 -0.95 3.70 -6.71
N VAL A 80 -2.12 4.32 -6.82
CA VAL A 80 -2.39 5.62 -6.22
C VAL A 80 -2.20 5.55 -4.70
N MET A 81 -2.76 4.52 -4.05
CA MET A 81 -2.62 4.33 -2.61
C MET A 81 -1.15 4.16 -2.18
N LEU A 82 -0.35 3.43 -2.95
CA LEU A 82 1.10 3.31 -2.74
C LEU A 82 1.83 4.65 -2.89
N ALA A 83 1.42 5.47 -3.86
CA ALA A 83 2.00 6.80 -4.07
C ALA A 83 1.70 7.77 -2.92
N PHE A 84 0.59 7.55 -2.18
CA PHE A 84 0.18 8.34 -1.01
C PHE A 84 0.64 7.77 0.34
N ALA A 85 1.10 6.52 0.37
CA ALA A 85 1.52 5.86 1.59
C ALA A 85 2.69 6.55 2.32
N PRO A 86 3.75 7.04 1.64
CA PRO A 86 4.83 7.77 2.30
C PRO A 86 4.36 9.05 3.00
N GLN A 87 3.41 9.77 2.41
CA GLN A 87 2.85 11.00 2.97
C GLN A 87 2.09 10.72 4.27
N ILE A 88 1.34 9.62 4.34
CA ILE A 88 0.66 9.20 5.58
C ILE A 88 1.69 8.89 6.67
N VAL A 89 2.79 8.22 6.32
CA VAL A 89 3.86 7.91 7.26
C VAL A 89 4.55 9.18 7.79
N THR A 90 4.85 10.15 6.92
CA THR A 90 5.45 11.41 7.36
C THR A 90 4.50 12.19 8.27
N LEU A 91 3.20 12.26 7.93
CA LEU A 91 2.19 12.90 8.78
C LEU A 91 2.11 12.29 10.18
N ILE A 92 2.19 10.96 10.29
CA ILE A 92 2.19 10.25 11.59
C ILE A 92 3.47 10.58 12.37
N LYS A 93 4.63 10.56 11.71
CA LYS A 93 5.91 10.89 12.36
C LYS A 93 5.96 12.33 12.85
N ASP A 94 5.38 13.26 12.08
CA ASP A 94 5.36 14.69 12.43
C ASP A 94 4.39 14.96 13.59
N ALA A 95 3.19 14.37 13.57
CA ALA A 95 2.24 14.45 14.68
C ALA A 95 2.80 13.86 15.99
N ALA A 96 3.61 12.81 15.90
CA ALA A 96 4.21 12.17 17.06
C ALA A 96 5.46 12.90 17.61
N LYS A 97 6.09 13.77 16.81
CA LYS A 97 7.21 14.63 17.23
C LYS A 97 6.75 15.92 17.91
N GLY A 98 5.44 16.21 17.95
CA GLY A 98 4.89 17.33 18.69
C GLY A 98 5.31 18.71 18.16
N ASN A 99 5.27 18.90 16.83
CA ASN A 99 5.21 20.25 16.25
C ASN A 99 3.78 20.76 16.20
#